data_AF-A0A2N1JI27-F1
#
_entry.id   AF-A0A2N1JI27-F1
#
_cell.length_a   1.000
_cell.length_b   1.000
_cell.length_c   1.000
_cell.angle_alpha   90.00
_cell.angle_beta   90.00
_cell.angle_gamma   90.00
#
_symmetry.space_group_name_H-M   'P 1'
#
loop_
_entity.id
_entity.type
_entity.pdbx_description
1 polymer ?
#
loop_
_entity_poly.entity_id
_entity_poly.type
_entity_poly.pdbx_seq_one_letter_code
_entity_poly.pdbx_strand_id
1 'polypeptide(L)'
;MKEDFLRPPHTASEWTADALRVIGILGVIAAVIWLKPTDAGIAALALPALMLPRMLGMRAWFDVAAGATVLAAAWSNVFDLYAAISWWDLAVHFACTAVLAILAAEILTRADVVGITTSARPRSRTPLVLAPLIALALSAVWEMIEWFGSVFISDQIHVGYQDTIGDMVLGGLGGVAAGMMLALIDVRRVPDDVASAPRAILSSRRG
;
A
#
# COMPACT_ATOMS: atom_id res chain seq x y z
N MET A 1 6.99 -10.68 -12.22
CA MET A 1 7.42 -10.77 -10.80
C MET A 1 8.93 -10.79 -10.66
N LYS A 2 9.65 -11.87 -11.05
CA LYS A 2 11.12 -11.89 -10.92
C LYS A 2 11.80 -10.81 -11.77
N GLU A 3 11.34 -10.63 -13.00
CA GLU A 3 11.88 -9.63 -13.94
C GLU A 3 11.66 -8.20 -13.44
N ASP A 4 10.44 -7.88 -12.99
CA ASP A 4 10.11 -6.56 -12.40
C ASP A 4 10.96 -6.24 -11.17
N PHE A 5 11.22 -7.25 -10.33
CA PHE A 5 11.97 -7.09 -9.09
C PHE A 5 13.45 -6.80 -9.33
N LEU A 6 14.06 -7.49 -10.29
CA LEU A 6 15.49 -7.37 -10.62
C LEU A 6 15.79 -6.21 -11.57
N ARG A 7 14.78 -5.53 -12.11
CA ARG A 7 14.96 -4.41 -13.03
C ARG A 7 15.68 -3.23 -12.35
N PRO A 8 16.76 -2.68 -12.94
CA PRO A 8 17.41 -1.51 -12.38
C PRO A 8 16.50 -0.27 -12.44
N PRO A 9 16.59 0.65 -11.46
CA PRO A 9 15.88 1.93 -11.51
C PRO A 9 16.50 2.86 -12.58
N HIS A 10 15.64 3.52 -13.35
CA HIS A 10 16.03 4.44 -14.43
C HIS A 10 15.56 5.88 -14.19
N THR A 11 14.55 6.08 -13.34
CA THR A 11 13.96 7.39 -13.05
C THR A 11 14.18 7.79 -11.59
N ALA A 12 14.13 9.10 -11.29
CA ALA A 12 14.30 9.60 -9.93
C ALA A 12 13.29 8.98 -8.95
N SER A 13 12.05 8.76 -9.35
CA SER A 13 11.02 8.13 -8.50
C SER A 13 11.30 6.65 -8.22
N GLU A 14 11.88 5.91 -9.17
CA GLU A 14 12.31 4.53 -8.92
C GLU A 14 13.48 4.47 -7.93
N TRP A 15 14.44 5.38 -8.07
CA TRP A 15 15.52 5.53 -7.09
C TRP A 15 14.99 5.91 -5.70
N THR A 16 14.02 6.82 -5.61
CA THR A 16 13.37 7.16 -4.34
C THR A 16 12.68 5.96 -3.72
N ALA A 17 11.94 5.16 -4.51
CA ALA A 17 11.28 3.97 -4.00
C ALA A 17 12.29 2.95 -3.45
N ASP A 18 13.42 2.77 -4.13
CA ASP A 18 14.48 1.89 -3.66
C ASP A 18 15.19 2.43 -2.42
N ALA A 19 15.37 3.74 -2.31
CA ALA A 19 15.86 4.36 -1.09
C ALA A 19 14.92 4.10 0.09
N LEU A 20 13.59 4.23 -0.09
CA LEU A 20 12.60 3.94 0.96
C LEU A 20 12.67 2.47 1.40
N ARG A 21 12.89 1.52 0.48
CA ARG A 21 13.10 0.11 0.82
C ARG A 21 14.32 -0.10 1.70
N VAL A 22 15.45 0.50 1.32
CA VAL A 22 16.70 0.42 2.08
C VAL A 22 16.51 1.05 3.45
N ILE A 23 15.89 2.23 3.53
CA ILE A 23 15.54 2.89 4.78
C ILE A 23 14.66 1.98 5.66
N GLY A 24 13.66 1.32 5.09
CA GLY A 24 12.82 0.37 5.82
C GLY A 24 13.61 -0.81 6.39
N ILE A 25 14.47 -1.44 5.58
CA ILE A 25 15.31 -2.57 6.03
C ILE A 25 16.27 -2.12 7.14
N LEU A 26 16.99 -1.02 6.94
CA LEU A 26 17.89 -0.47 7.95
C LEU A 26 17.14 -0.03 9.20
N GLY A 27 15.92 0.49 9.03
CA GLY A 27 15.02 0.86 10.12
C GLY A 27 14.60 -0.32 10.98
N VAL A 28 14.27 -1.46 10.37
CA VAL A 28 13.98 -2.70 11.09
C VAL A 28 15.21 -3.20 11.85
N ILE A 29 16.38 -3.22 11.21
CA ILE A 29 17.63 -3.60 11.88
C ILE A 29 17.90 -2.69 13.08
N ALA A 30 17.74 -1.38 12.89
CA ALA A 30 17.89 -0.40 13.95
C ALA A 30 16.92 -0.65 15.11
N ALA A 31 15.64 -0.89 14.80
CA ALA A 31 14.62 -1.18 15.80
C ALA A 31 14.93 -2.46 16.61
N VAL A 32 15.40 -3.52 15.94
CA VAL A 32 15.80 -4.77 16.61
C VAL A 32 16.98 -4.56 17.58
N ILE A 33 17.93 -3.70 17.23
CA ILE A 33 19.15 -3.48 18.04
C ILE A 33 18.89 -2.51 19.19
N TRP A 34 18.09 -1.46 18.97
CA TRP A 34 18.00 -0.31 19.87
C TRP A 34 16.61 -0.05 20.49
N LEU A 35 15.54 -0.67 20.00
CA LEU A 35 14.16 -0.38 20.43
C LEU A 35 13.47 -1.59 21.06
N LYS A 36 12.19 -1.45 21.43
CA LYS A 36 11.42 -2.54 22.02
C LYS A 36 11.12 -3.61 20.96
N PRO A 37 10.94 -4.89 21.37
CA PRO A 37 10.53 -5.94 20.43
C PRO A 37 9.24 -5.65 19.66
N THR A 38 8.29 -4.95 20.29
CA THR A 38 7.04 -4.49 19.66
C THR A 38 7.31 -3.50 18.52
N ASP A 39 8.22 -2.54 18.73
CA ASP A 39 8.61 -1.55 17.73
C ASP A 39 9.28 -2.21 16.52
N ALA A 40 10.18 -3.16 16.79
CA ALA A 40 10.81 -3.96 15.75
C ALA A 40 9.81 -4.79 14.96
N GLY A 41 8.81 -5.39 15.63
CA GLY A 41 7.72 -6.13 15.01
C GLY A 41 6.89 -5.26 14.07
N ILE A 42 6.47 -4.08 14.54
CA ILE A 42 5.67 -3.13 13.74
C ILE A 42 6.47 -2.59 12.55
N ALA A 43 7.75 -2.25 12.75
CA ALA A 43 8.63 -1.85 11.65
C ALA A 43 8.78 -2.98 10.61
N ALA A 44 8.87 -4.25 11.05
CA ALA A 44 8.97 -5.39 10.16
C ALA A 44 7.69 -5.64 9.36
N LEU A 45 6.51 -5.35 9.91
CA LEU A 45 5.23 -5.44 9.21
C LEU A 45 5.10 -4.49 8.01
N ALA A 46 5.90 -3.41 7.95
CA ALA A 46 5.95 -2.52 6.80
C ALA A 46 6.71 -3.11 5.59
N LEU A 47 7.61 -4.09 5.82
CA LEU A 47 8.47 -4.63 4.76
C LEU A 47 7.71 -5.25 3.58
N PRO A 48 6.66 -6.08 3.77
CA PRO A 48 5.88 -6.59 2.65
C PRO A 48 5.32 -5.46 1.77
N ALA A 49 4.76 -4.41 2.36
CA ALA A 49 4.20 -3.29 1.62
C ALA A 49 5.28 -2.43 0.93
N LEU A 50 6.52 -2.41 1.43
CA LEU A 50 7.67 -1.81 0.73
C LEU A 50 8.13 -2.63 -0.47
N MET A 51 7.98 -3.96 -0.44
CA MET A 51 8.46 -4.85 -1.51
C MET A 51 7.42 -5.11 -2.60
N LEU A 52 6.15 -5.22 -2.22
CA LEU A 52 5.05 -5.61 -3.10
C LEU A 52 4.90 -4.70 -4.34
N PRO A 53 4.94 -3.36 -4.26
CA PRO A 53 4.80 -2.51 -5.45
C PRO A 53 5.84 -2.85 -6.54
N ARG A 54 7.08 -3.13 -6.15
CA ARG A 54 8.15 -3.52 -7.07
C ARG A 54 7.97 -4.94 -7.61
N MET A 55 7.61 -5.90 -6.75
CA MET A 55 7.31 -7.28 -7.17
C MET A 55 6.12 -7.36 -8.14
N LEU A 56 5.17 -6.45 -7.97
CA LEU A 56 3.97 -6.30 -8.80
C LEU A 56 4.18 -5.37 -9.99
N GLY A 57 5.40 -4.86 -10.25
CA GLY A 57 5.67 -4.01 -11.41
C GLY A 57 4.80 -2.75 -11.44
N MET A 58 4.54 -2.14 -10.28
CA MET A 58 3.74 -0.93 -10.18
C MET A 58 4.52 0.32 -10.62
N ARG A 59 3.78 1.39 -10.90
CA ARG A 59 4.37 2.69 -11.25
C ARG A 59 5.15 3.25 -10.07
N ALA A 60 6.29 3.87 -10.38
CA ALA A 60 7.23 4.36 -9.37
C ALA A 60 6.62 5.40 -8.42
N TRP A 61 5.69 6.24 -8.87
CA TRP A 61 5.02 7.20 -7.99
C TRP A 61 4.14 6.50 -6.94
N PHE A 62 3.46 5.42 -7.33
CA PHE A 62 2.62 4.64 -6.42
C PHE A 62 3.50 3.87 -5.44
N ASP A 63 4.60 3.33 -5.93
CA ASP A 63 5.62 2.68 -5.11
C ASP A 63 6.17 3.61 -4.02
N VAL A 64 6.57 4.84 -4.39
CA VAL A 64 6.98 5.87 -3.43
C VAL A 64 5.87 6.19 -2.44
N ALA A 65 4.63 6.37 -2.90
CA ALA A 65 3.50 6.67 -2.03
C ALA A 65 3.24 5.53 -1.02
N ALA A 66 3.18 4.28 -1.49
CA ALA A 66 3.00 3.11 -0.63
C ALA A 66 4.13 2.99 0.40
N GLY A 67 5.39 3.12 -0.05
CA GLY A 67 6.55 3.03 0.84
C GLY A 67 6.59 4.14 1.89
N ALA A 68 6.31 5.39 1.49
CA ALA A 68 6.28 6.52 2.41
C ALA A 68 5.15 6.37 3.43
N THR A 69 3.96 5.94 3.00
CA THR A 69 2.80 5.72 3.87
C THR A 69 3.09 4.66 4.94
N VAL A 70 3.59 3.49 4.57
CA VAL A 70 3.81 2.40 5.55
C VAL A 70 5.02 2.67 6.46
N LEU A 71 6.03 3.40 5.99
CA LEU A 71 7.11 3.87 6.85
C LEU A 71 6.61 4.92 7.83
N ALA A 72 5.81 5.89 7.37
CA ALA A 72 5.20 6.87 8.26
C ALA A 72 4.35 6.18 9.33
N ALA A 73 3.52 5.20 8.96
CA ALA A 73 2.72 4.42 9.90
C ALA A 73 3.59 3.68 10.94
N ALA A 74 4.61 2.94 10.49
CA ALA A 74 5.48 2.19 11.39
C ALA A 74 6.24 3.09 12.37
N TRP A 75 6.83 4.19 11.88
CA TRP A 75 7.59 5.11 12.72
C TRP A 75 6.71 6.02 13.58
N SER A 76 5.43 6.20 13.22
CA SER A 76 4.45 6.87 14.08
C SER A 76 4.23 6.13 15.38
N ASN A 77 4.25 4.79 15.35
CA ASN A 77 4.23 3.98 16.57
C ASN A 77 5.50 4.20 17.40
N VAL A 78 6.67 4.15 16.77
CA VAL A 78 7.97 4.28 17.47
C VAL A 78 8.12 5.63 18.18
N PHE A 79 7.60 6.70 17.58
CA PHE A 79 7.68 8.06 18.13
C PHE A 79 6.44 8.47 18.94
N ASP A 80 5.55 7.53 19.26
CA ASP A 80 4.30 7.77 20.00
C ASP A 80 3.41 8.87 19.37
N LEU A 81 3.45 9.02 18.03
CA LEU A 81 2.71 10.07 17.33
C LEU A 81 1.19 9.87 17.41
N TYR A 82 0.74 8.61 17.52
CA TYR A 82 -0.69 8.29 17.72
C TYR A 82 -1.22 8.83 19.05
N ALA A 83 -0.39 8.85 20.10
CA ALA A 83 -0.74 9.48 21.36
C ALA A 83 -0.59 11.01 21.31
N ALA A 84 0.39 11.52 20.56
CA ALA A 84 0.69 12.95 20.49
C ALA A 84 -0.29 13.76 19.61
N ILE A 85 -0.88 13.15 18.58
CA ILE A 85 -1.69 13.84 17.58
C ILE A 85 -3.02 13.08 17.39
N SER A 86 -4.10 13.63 17.97
CA SER A 86 -5.39 12.93 18.10
C SER A 86 -6.09 12.50 16.82
N TRP A 87 -5.79 13.12 15.68
CA TRP A 87 -6.38 12.76 14.37
C TRP A 87 -5.44 11.93 13.50
N TRP A 88 -4.19 11.75 13.93
CA TRP A 88 -3.14 11.19 13.10
C TRP A 88 -3.39 9.73 12.78
N ASP A 89 -3.87 8.99 13.77
CA ASP A 89 -4.21 7.58 13.64
C ASP A 89 -5.24 7.33 12.52
N LEU A 90 -6.40 7.99 12.61
CA LEU A 90 -7.42 8.03 11.56
C LEU A 90 -6.89 8.38 10.17
N ALA A 91 -5.95 9.33 10.07
CA ALA A 91 -5.34 9.72 8.79
C ALA A 91 -4.39 8.64 8.25
N VAL A 92 -3.63 7.98 9.12
CA VAL A 92 -2.77 6.86 8.76
C VAL A 92 -3.62 5.66 8.33
N HIS A 93 -4.72 5.36 9.02
CA HIS A 93 -5.66 4.31 8.63
C HIS A 93 -6.22 4.56 7.24
N PHE A 94 -6.72 5.77 6.96
CA PHE A 94 -7.18 6.15 5.63
C PHE A 94 -6.09 5.95 4.55
N ALA A 95 -4.87 6.40 4.80
CA ALA A 95 -3.79 6.34 3.82
C ALA A 95 -3.28 4.91 3.60
N CYS A 96 -3.07 4.16 4.68
CA CYS A 96 -2.58 2.78 4.64
C CYS A 96 -3.58 1.86 3.94
N THR A 97 -4.86 1.93 4.29
CA THR A 97 -5.86 1.06 3.66
C THR A 97 -6.04 1.41 2.18
N ALA A 98 -5.92 2.68 1.79
CA ALA A 98 -5.95 3.07 0.39
C ALA A 98 -4.83 2.40 -0.42
N VAL A 99 -3.59 2.49 0.04
CA VAL A 99 -2.45 1.87 -0.67
C VAL A 99 -2.50 0.34 -0.63
N LEU A 100 -2.87 -0.24 0.50
CA LEU A 100 -2.97 -1.69 0.67
C LEU A 100 -4.14 -2.27 -0.14
N ALA A 101 -5.26 -1.57 -0.26
CA ALA A 101 -6.39 -2.00 -1.09
C ALA A 101 -6.02 -2.04 -2.58
N ILE A 102 -5.20 -1.11 -3.06
CA ILE A 102 -4.68 -1.12 -4.44
C ILE A 102 -3.75 -2.32 -4.66
N LEU A 103 -2.84 -2.58 -3.70
CA LEU A 103 -1.95 -3.75 -3.76
C LEU A 103 -2.74 -5.06 -3.76
N ALA A 104 -3.73 -5.19 -2.87
CA ALA A 104 -4.60 -6.35 -2.81
C ALA A 104 -5.43 -6.52 -4.09
N ALA A 105 -5.98 -5.44 -4.64
CA ALA A 105 -6.70 -5.47 -5.91
C ALA A 105 -5.82 -5.96 -7.07
N GLU A 106 -4.56 -5.53 -7.10
CA GLU A 106 -3.58 -5.99 -8.10
C GLU A 106 -3.24 -7.48 -7.91
N ILE A 107 -3.03 -7.93 -6.67
CA ILE A 107 -2.79 -9.34 -6.34
C ILE A 107 -3.97 -10.20 -6.80
N LEU A 108 -5.21 -9.81 -6.45
CA LEU A 108 -6.41 -10.54 -6.85
C LEU A 108 -6.62 -10.58 -8.36
N THR A 109 -6.26 -9.50 -9.06
CA THR A 109 -6.31 -9.44 -10.51
C THR A 109 -5.29 -10.38 -11.14
N ARG A 110 -4.06 -10.44 -10.62
CA ARG A 110 -3.01 -11.34 -11.11
C ARG A 110 -3.27 -12.81 -10.79
N ALA A 111 -3.93 -13.07 -9.67
CA ALA A 111 -4.33 -14.42 -9.26
C ALA A 111 -5.57 -14.93 -10.01
N ASP A 112 -6.09 -14.18 -10.99
CA ASP A 112 -7.28 -14.50 -11.78
C ASP A 112 -8.56 -14.73 -10.93
N VAL A 113 -8.59 -14.11 -9.74
CA VAL A 113 -9.78 -14.14 -8.86
C VAL A 113 -10.84 -13.17 -9.38
N VAL A 114 -10.43 -11.94 -9.68
CA VAL A 114 -11.31 -10.89 -10.22
C VAL A 114 -10.51 -9.78 -10.91
N GLY A 115 -10.94 -9.36 -12.10
CA GLY A 115 -10.32 -8.29 -12.86
C GLY A 115 -10.62 -6.89 -12.33
N ILE A 116 -9.91 -6.44 -11.28
CA ILE A 116 -10.10 -5.13 -10.67
C ILE A 116 -9.24 -4.06 -11.36
N THR A 117 -7.98 -4.39 -11.64
CA THR A 117 -7.00 -3.43 -12.19
C THR A 117 -6.81 -3.57 -13.72
N THR A 118 -7.61 -4.42 -14.38
CA THR A 118 -7.49 -4.68 -15.82
C THR A 118 -8.18 -3.59 -16.64
N SER A 119 -7.38 -2.82 -17.38
CA SER A 119 -7.78 -1.62 -18.14
C SER A 119 -8.51 -1.90 -19.48
N ALA A 120 -8.99 -3.11 -19.75
CA ALA A 120 -9.61 -3.45 -21.04
C ALA A 120 -10.97 -2.77 -21.29
N ARG A 121 -11.65 -2.19 -20.28
CA ARG A 121 -12.90 -1.44 -20.48
C ARG A 121 -12.99 -0.16 -19.61
N PRO A 122 -13.22 1.03 -20.20
CA PRO A 122 -13.29 2.33 -19.49
C PRO A 122 -14.50 2.55 -18.56
N ARG A 123 -15.20 1.51 -18.11
CA ARG A 123 -16.46 1.63 -17.36
C ARG A 123 -16.61 0.60 -16.23
N SER A 124 -15.51 0.03 -15.75
CA SER A 124 -15.59 -0.94 -14.67
C SER A 124 -15.96 -0.21 -13.38
N ARG A 125 -17.22 -0.35 -12.93
CA ARG A 125 -17.62 0.02 -11.56
C ARG A 125 -16.99 -0.92 -10.52
N THR A 126 -16.34 -1.99 -10.97
CA THR A 126 -15.70 -3.01 -10.15
C THR A 126 -14.72 -2.43 -9.12
N PRO A 127 -13.69 -1.63 -9.47
CA PRO A 127 -12.81 -1.02 -8.47
C PRO A 127 -13.54 -0.10 -7.49
N LEU A 128 -14.57 0.65 -7.94
CA LEU A 128 -15.36 1.51 -7.06
C LEU A 128 -16.16 0.74 -6.00
N VAL A 129 -16.49 -0.52 -6.27
CA VAL A 129 -17.25 -1.37 -5.33
C VAL A 129 -16.31 -2.27 -4.53
N LEU A 130 -15.34 -2.91 -5.18
CA LEU A 130 -14.49 -3.91 -4.53
C LEU A 130 -13.38 -3.30 -3.69
N ALA A 131 -12.81 -2.14 -4.06
CA ALA A 131 -11.73 -1.55 -3.27
C ALA A 131 -12.18 -1.13 -1.85
N PRO A 132 -13.37 -0.51 -1.63
CA PRO A 132 -13.91 -0.29 -0.29
C PRO A 132 -14.11 -1.58 0.51
N LEU A 133 -14.61 -2.65 -0.12
CA LEU A 133 -14.83 -3.93 0.56
C LEU A 133 -13.50 -4.59 0.96
N ILE A 134 -12.50 -4.54 0.09
CA ILE A 134 -11.14 -5.00 0.38
C ILE A 134 -10.54 -4.17 1.52
N ALA A 135 -10.69 -2.84 1.48
CA ALA A 135 -10.18 -1.96 2.52
C ALA A 135 -10.84 -2.23 3.88
N LEU A 136 -12.16 -2.42 3.93
CA LEU A 136 -12.87 -2.80 5.15
C LEU A 136 -12.41 -4.16 5.69
N ALA A 137 -12.15 -5.13 4.82
CA ALA A 137 -11.61 -6.42 5.22
C ALA A 137 -10.17 -6.28 5.78
N LEU A 138 -9.33 -5.47 5.15
CA LEU A 138 -7.98 -5.16 5.63
C LEU A 138 -8.01 -4.44 6.98
N SER A 139 -8.89 -3.44 7.14
CA SER A 139 -9.13 -2.77 8.42
C SER A 139 -9.56 -3.77 9.48
N ALA A 140 -10.58 -4.60 9.23
CA ALA A 140 -11.02 -5.59 10.19
C ALA A 140 -9.91 -6.56 10.60
N VAL A 141 -9.04 -6.96 9.66
CA VAL A 141 -7.86 -7.79 9.98
C VAL A 141 -6.85 -7.02 10.84
N TRP A 142 -6.63 -5.74 10.57
CA TRP A 142 -5.75 -4.90 11.40
C TRP A 142 -6.28 -4.76 12.83
N GLU A 143 -7.57 -4.48 13.00
CA GLU A 143 -8.23 -4.43 14.32
C GLU A 143 -8.10 -5.75 15.09
N MET A 144 -8.19 -6.89 14.38
CA MET A 144 -7.95 -8.20 15.00
C MET A 144 -6.48 -8.38 15.42
N ILE A 145 -5.53 -7.81 14.68
CA ILE A 145 -4.10 -7.82 15.03
C ILE A 145 -3.85 -6.95 16.26
N GLU A 146 -4.45 -5.76 16.35
CA GLU A 146 -4.32 -4.87 17.52
C GLU A 146 -5.00 -5.46 18.75
N TRP A 147 -6.19 -6.03 18.60
CA TRP A 147 -6.82 -6.80 19.65
C TRP A 147 -5.94 -7.96 20.12
N PHE A 148 -5.37 -8.74 19.20
CA PHE A 148 -4.45 -9.81 19.56
C PHE A 148 -3.20 -9.28 20.28
N GLY A 149 -2.62 -8.18 19.78
CA GLY A 149 -1.47 -7.51 20.38
C GLY A 149 -1.76 -7.02 21.80
N SER A 150 -2.90 -6.36 22.01
CA SER A 150 -3.30 -5.85 23.32
C SER A 150 -3.55 -6.96 24.35
N VAL A 151 -4.13 -8.08 23.91
CA VAL A 151 -4.42 -9.22 24.81
C VAL A 151 -3.16 -10.03 25.15
N PHE A 152 -2.27 -10.27 24.18
CA PHE A 152 -1.20 -11.25 24.33
C PHE A 152 0.23 -10.68 24.37
N ILE A 153 0.43 -9.43 23.94
CA ILE A 153 1.77 -8.84 23.77
C ILE A 153 1.99 -7.67 24.72
N SER A 154 1.13 -6.64 24.68
CA SER A 154 1.29 -5.44 25.52
C SER A 154 -0.02 -4.68 25.69
N ASP A 155 -0.33 -4.31 26.93
CA ASP A 155 -1.46 -3.44 27.31
C ASP A 155 -1.31 -1.99 26.83
N GLN A 156 -0.17 -1.61 26.25
CA GLN A 156 0.04 -0.29 25.64
C GLN A 156 -0.56 -0.17 24.24
N ILE A 157 -0.92 -1.31 23.61
CA ILE A 157 -1.60 -1.30 22.32
C ILE A 157 -3.04 -0.84 22.54
N HIS A 158 -3.38 0.31 21.97
CA HIS A 158 -4.70 0.89 22.13
C HIS A 158 -5.74 0.05 21.41
N VAL A 159 -6.85 -0.23 22.10
CA VAL A 159 -8.04 -0.84 21.52
C VAL A 159 -9.26 -0.21 22.17
N GLY A 160 -10.24 0.17 21.36
CA GLY A 160 -11.47 0.80 21.84
C GLY A 160 -12.59 0.70 20.81
N TYR A 161 -13.85 0.69 21.27
CA TYR A 161 -14.97 0.56 20.33
C TYR A 161 -15.04 1.73 19.34
N GLN A 162 -14.88 2.97 19.83
CA GLN A 162 -14.87 4.17 18.98
C GLN A 162 -13.65 4.22 18.06
N ASP A 163 -12.51 3.73 18.54
CA ASP A 163 -11.23 3.64 17.84
C ASP A 163 -11.38 2.71 16.63
N THR A 164 -11.64 1.42 16.90
CA THR A 164 -11.92 0.38 15.92
C THR A 164 -12.97 0.78 14.88
N ILE A 165 -14.11 1.35 15.31
CA ILE A 165 -15.13 1.78 14.36
C ILE A 165 -14.66 2.98 13.53
N GLY A 166 -13.92 3.93 14.14
CA GLY A 166 -13.30 5.05 13.44
C GLY A 166 -12.34 4.58 12.36
N ASP A 167 -11.46 3.64 12.70
CA ASP A 167 -10.43 3.08 11.84
C ASP A 167 -10.99 2.26 10.69
N MET A 168 -12.06 1.50 10.94
CA MET A 168 -12.82 0.85 9.88
C MET A 168 -13.51 1.85 8.95
N VAL A 169 -14.09 2.93 9.49
CA VAL A 169 -14.75 3.96 8.66
C VAL A 169 -13.73 4.69 7.79
N LEU A 170 -12.64 5.20 8.37
CA LEU A 170 -11.59 5.89 7.63
C LEU A 170 -10.86 4.94 6.69
N GLY A 171 -10.67 3.69 7.13
CA GLY A 171 -10.13 2.62 6.32
C GLY A 171 -10.99 2.35 5.08
N GLY A 172 -12.31 2.24 5.24
CA GLY A 172 -13.26 2.09 4.14
C GLY A 172 -13.27 3.29 3.19
N LEU A 173 -13.18 4.52 3.71
CA LEU A 173 -13.04 5.73 2.90
C LEU A 173 -11.73 5.75 2.10
N GLY A 174 -10.63 5.25 2.68
CA GLY A 174 -9.38 5.00 1.97
C GLY A 174 -9.58 4.03 0.80
N GLY A 175 -10.38 2.97 1.00
CA GLY A 175 -10.81 2.06 -0.06
C GLY A 175 -11.65 2.71 -1.15
N VAL A 176 -12.50 3.68 -0.83
CA VAL A 176 -13.23 4.48 -1.84
C VAL A 176 -12.26 5.30 -2.67
N ALA A 177 -11.29 5.97 -2.03
CA ALA A 177 -10.24 6.72 -2.71
C ALA A 177 -9.41 5.82 -3.64
N ALA A 178 -9.02 4.64 -3.15
CA ALA A 178 -8.34 3.61 -3.94
C ALA A 178 -9.15 3.18 -5.17
N GLY A 179 -10.44 2.88 -4.98
CA GLY A 179 -11.34 2.51 -6.06
C GLY A 179 -11.48 3.60 -7.13
N MET A 180 -11.60 4.86 -6.70
CA MET A 180 -11.60 6.00 -7.63
C MET A 180 -10.28 6.12 -8.38
N MET A 181 -9.16 5.97 -7.68
CA MET A 181 -7.84 6.06 -8.31
C MET A 181 -7.63 4.97 -9.37
N LEU A 182 -8.01 3.72 -9.07
CA LEU A 182 -7.96 2.60 -10.00
C LEU A 182 -8.93 2.77 -11.19
N ALA A 183 -10.05 3.46 -10.99
CA ALA A 183 -10.99 3.75 -12.07
C ALA A 183 -10.49 4.86 -13.02
N LEU A 184 -9.59 5.73 -12.54
CA LEU A 184 -9.14 6.92 -13.26
C LEU A 184 -7.72 6.80 -13.83
N ILE A 185 -6.85 6.02 -13.20
CA ILE A 185 -5.41 6.02 -13.48
C ILE A 185 -4.89 4.58 -13.48
N ASP A 186 -4.08 4.24 -14.48
CA ASP A 186 -3.31 2.99 -14.45
C ASP A 186 -2.18 3.09 -13.43
N VAL A 187 -2.13 2.11 -12.54
CA VAL A 187 -1.12 1.94 -11.49
C VAL A 187 -0.05 0.94 -11.87
N ARG A 188 -0.24 0.18 -12.95
CA ARG A 188 0.75 -0.75 -13.51
C ARG A 188 1.75 0.02 -14.36
N ARG A 189 3.00 -0.43 -14.33
CA ARG A 189 4.02 0.07 -15.24
C ARG A 189 3.70 -0.38 -16.67
N VAL A 190 3.97 0.50 -17.62
CA VAL A 190 3.90 0.14 -19.05
C VAL A 190 5.13 -0.72 -19.36
N PRO A 191 4.96 -1.92 -19.95
CA PRO A 191 6.06 -2.75 -20.40
C PRO A 191 7.02 -2.01 -21.37
N ASP A 192 8.33 -2.22 -21.23
CA ASP A 192 9.36 -1.49 -21.99
C ASP A 192 9.33 -1.80 -23.51
N ASP A 193 8.82 -2.98 -23.89
CA ASP A 193 8.57 -3.42 -25.26
C ASP A 193 7.48 -2.59 -25.96
N VAL A 194 6.48 -2.10 -25.21
CA VAL A 194 5.45 -1.19 -25.74
C VAL A 194 5.96 0.26 -25.77
N ALA A 195 6.80 0.66 -24.82
CA ALA A 195 7.37 2.00 -24.74
C ALA A 195 8.41 2.30 -25.85
N SER A 196 9.09 1.26 -26.34
CA SER A 196 10.10 1.35 -27.42
C SER A 196 9.54 1.22 -28.84
N ALA A 197 8.23 0.93 -28.99
CA ALA A 197 7.60 0.87 -30.31
C ALA A 197 7.62 2.27 -30.98
N PRO A 198 8.10 2.39 -32.24
CA PRO A 198 8.11 3.66 -32.94
C PRO A 198 6.69 4.24 -33.02
N ARG A 199 6.50 5.48 -32.53
CA ARG A 199 5.21 6.21 -32.55
C ARG A 199 4.54 6.32 -33.94
N ALA A 200 5.22 5.93 -35.01
CA ALA A 200 4.76 6.03 -36.40
C ALA A 200 3.62 5.06 -36.78
N ILE A 201 3.35 3.99 -36.02
CA ILE A 201 2.37 2.95 -36.45
C ILE A 201 0.93 3.24 -35.95
N LEU A 202 0.74 4.17 -35.02
CA LEU A 202 -0.59 4.44 -34.45
C LEU A 202 -1.43 5.46 -35.22
N SER A 203 -0.88 6.14 -36.25
CA SER A 203 -1.64 7.06 -37.10
C SER A 203 -2.25 6.39 -38.34
N SER A 204 -1.87 5.16 -38.71
CA SER A 204 -2.34 4.52 -39.95
C SER A 204 -3.59 3.64 -39.79
N ARG A 205 -4.20 3.59 -38.59
CA ARG A 205 -5.46 2.85 -38.33
C ARG A 205 -6.67 3.76 -38.12
N ARG A 206 -6.60 5.00 -38.59
CA ARG A 206 -7.77 5.87 -38.79
C ARG A 206 -7.82 6.27 -40.26
N GLY A 207 -8.29 5.34 -41.09
CA GLY A 207 -8.64 5.51 -42.48
C GLY A 207 -9.82 4.61 -42.78
#